data_AF-A0A963Y658-F1
#
_entry.id   AF-A0A963Y658-F1
#
_cell.length_a   1.000
_cell.length_b   1.000
_cell.length_c   1.000
_cell.angle_alpha   90.00
_cell.angle_beta   90.00
_cell.angle_gamma   90.00
#
_symmetry.space_group_name_H-M   'P 1'
#
loop_
_entity.id
_entity.type
_entity.pdbx_description
1 polymer ?
#
loop_
_entity_poly.entity_id
_entity_poly.type
_entity_poly.pdbx_seq_one_letter_code
_entity_poly.pdbx_strand_id
1 'polypeptide(L)' 'MPRGALTGSRVRERRTLLGMKQAELARVAGISSAYLNLIEHNRR' A
#
# COMPACT_ATOMS: atom_id res chain seq x y z
N MET A 1 8.85 -16.23 10.99
CA MET A 1 8.92 -14.77 10.75
C MET A 1 7.55 -14.30 10.29
N PRO A 2 6.92 -13.30 10.92
CA PRO A 2 5.56 -12.93 10.56
C PRO A 2 5.57 -12.25 9.18
N ARG A 3 5.08 -12.94 8.16
CA ARG A 3 5.01 -12.47 6.76
C ARG A 3 4.10 -11.25 6.57
N GLY A 4 3.32 -10.86 7.59
CA GLY A 4 2.39 -9.73 7.53
C GLY A 4 3.03 -8.35 7.70
N ALA A 5 4.12 -8.24 8.49
CA ALA A 5 4.61 -6.92 8.93
C ALA A 5 5.40 -6.11 7.88
N LEU A 6 5.72 -6.69 6.72
CA LEU A 6 6.53 -6.03 5.68
C LEU A 6 5.82 -5.92 4.33
N THR A 7 4.63 -6.51 4.17
CA THR A 7 3.93 -6.49 2.88
C THR A 7 3.48 -5.08 2.52
N GLY A 8 2.95 -4.34 3.49
CA GLY A 8 2.59 -2.93 3.34
C GLY A 8 3.75 -2.04 2.92
N SER A 9 4.89 -2.22 3.58
CA SER A 9 6.11 -1.47 3.27
C SER A 9 6.58 -1.71 1.84
N ARG A 10 6.51 -2.96 1.35
CA ARG A 10 6.87 -3.31 -0.03
C ARG A 10 5.89 -2.71 -1.05
N VAL A 11 4.60 -2.69 -0.75
CA VAL A 11 3.59 -2.03 -1.60
C VAL A 11 3.90 -0.54 -1.73
N ARG A 12 4.14 0.13 -0.60
CA ARG A 12 4.50 1.56 -0.58
C ARG A 12 5.79 1.85 -1.34
N GLU A 13 6.83 1.05 -1.13
CA GLU A 13 8.11 1.18 -1.82
C GLU A 13 7.91 1.05 -3.33
N ARG A 14 7.24 -0.01 -3.80
CA ARG A 14 7.00 -0.23 -5.22
C ARG A 14 6.17 0.89 -5.84
N ARG A 15 5.12 1.35 -5.15
CA ARG A 15 4.31 2.49 -5.58
C ARG A 15 5.15 3.75 -5.75
N THR A 16 6.01 4.04 -4.76
CA THR A 16 6.87 5.24 -4.77
C THR A 16 7.93 5.16 -5.86
N LEU A 17 8.54 4.00 -6.08
CA LEU A 17 9.49 3.76 -7.18
C LEU A 17 8.85 3.98 -8.56
N LEU A 18 7.55 3.73 -8.68
CA LEU A 18 6.79 3.98 -9.91
C LEU A 18 6.28 5.43 -10.02
N GLY A 19 6.57 6.30 -9.05
CA GLY A 19 6.03 7.67 -9.01
C GLY A 19 4.51 7.74 -8.84
N MET A 20 3.87 6.64 -8.45
CA MET A 20 2.42 6.50 -8.42
C MET A 20 1.84 7.09 -7.14
N LYS A 21 0.74 7.84 -7.25
CA LYS A 21 0.05 8.38 -6.07
C LYS A 21 -0.73 7.29 -5.34
N GLN A 22 -0.85 7.38 -4.02
CA GLN A 22 -1.62 6.40 -3.23
C GLN A 22 -3.08 6.32 -3.67
N ALA A 23 -3.72 7.45 -3.97
CA ALA A 23 -5.10 7.48 -4.47
C ALA A 23 -5.25 6.76 -5.82
N GLU A 24 -4.21 6.82 -6.67
CA GLU A 24 -4.21 6.16 -7.97
C GLU A 24 -4.12 4.64 -7.81
N LEU A 25 -3.19 4.14 -6.98
CA LEU A 25 -3.09 2.71 -6.68
C LEU A 25 -4.37 2.20 -6.02
N ALA A 26 -4.95 2.96 -5.09
CA ALA A 26 -6.20 2.61 -4.44
C ALA A 26 -7.35 2.45 -5.45
N ARG A 27 -7.46 3.39 -6.40
CA ARG A 27 -8.45 3.33 -7.50
C ARG A 27 -8.25 2.08 -8.36
N VAL A 28 -7.02 1.76 -8.75
CA VAL A 28 -6.71 0.57 -9.57
C VAL A 28 -7.02 -0.72 -8.80
N ALA A 29 -6.75 -0.76 -7.50
CA ALA A 29 -7.02 -1.91 -6.64
C ALA A 29 -8.48 -2.00 -6.19
N GLY A 30 -9.35 -1.04 -6.55
CA GLY A 30 -10.76 -1.04 -6.17
C GLY A 30 -11.01 -0.85 -4.67
N ILE A 31 -10.08 -0.20 -3.96
CA ILE A 31 -10.18 0.06 -2.52
C ILE A 31 -10.09 1.56 -2.21
N SER A 32 -10.49 1.95 -1.00
CA SER A 32 -10.32 3.34 -0.56
C SER A 32 -8.85 3.67 -0.31
N SER A 33 -8.47 4.93 -0.53
CA SER A 33 -7.12 5.42 -0.23
C SER A 33 -6.78 5.29 1.25
N ALA A 34 -7.76 5.44 2.14
CA ALA A 34 -7.62 5.23 3.58
C ALA A 34 -7.35 3.75 3.93
N TYR A 35 -7.99 2.80 3.23
CA TYR A 35 -7.73 1.38 3.44
C TYR A 35 -6.34 0.99 2.94
N LEU A 36 -5.94 1.48 1.75
CA LEU A 36 -4.57 1.32 1.26
C LEU A 36 -3.54 1.93 2.21
N ASN A 37 -3.85 3.05 2.88
CA ASN A 37 -2.97 3.63 3.90
C ASN A 37 -2.69 2.66 5.05
N LEU A 38 -3.74 2.00 5.56
CA LEU A 38 -3.58 1.01 6.64
C LEU A 38 -2.72 -0.17 6.18
N ILE A 39 -2.89 -0.62 4.94
CA ILE A 39 -2.06 -1.67 4.34
C ILE A 39 -0.61 -1.19 4.25
N GLU A 40 -0.33 -0.03 3.62
CA GLU A 40 1.03 0.50 3.45
C GLU A 40 1.78 0.74 4.77
N HIS A 41 1.04 0.92 5.87
CA HIS A 41 1.58 1.07 7.22
C HIS A 41 1.51 -0.22 8.06
N ASN A 42 1.21 -1.38 7.46
CA ASN A 42 1.11 -2.69 8.10
C ASN A 42 0.18 -2.70 9.32
N ARG A 43 -0.91 -1.95 9.24
CA ARG A 43 -1.98 -1.87 10.25
C ARG A 43 -3.20 -2.72 9.86
N ARG A 44 -3.07 -3.54 8.82
CA ARG A 44 -4.09 -4.46 8.28
C ARG A 44 -3.45 -5.73 7.75
#